data_AF-A0A661A3P3-F1
#
_entry.id   AF-A0A661A3P3-F1
#
_cell.length_a   1.000
_cell.length_b   1.000
_cell.length_c   1.000
_cell.angle_alpha   90.00
_cell.angle_beta   90.00
_cell.angle_gamma   90.00
#
_symmetry.space_group_name_H-M   'P 1'
#
loop_
_entity.id
_entity.type
_entity.pdbx_description
1 polymer ?
#
loop_
_entity_poly.entity_id
_entity_poly.type
_entity_poly.pdbx_seq_one_letter_code
_entity_poly.pdbx_strand_id
1 'polypeptide(L)'
;MTACIQRIERPILRLLLPVILAGAAACSGQGKQERVELNEQETRLVQETARLIRVRLEMTRDPAVAAALRDSLGDLYTDQERQFLISGLAEDSARGEAVMDALHDSLEAMRAELFPPSSP
;
A
#
# COMPACT_ATOMS: atom_id res chain seq x y z
N MET A 1 -13.51 57.48 26.05
CA MET A 1 -14.76 57.38 25.27
C MET A 1 -14.35 57.11 23.82
N THR A 2 -14.62 55.92 23.26
CA THR A 2 -15.88 55.53 22.58
C THR A 2 -15.97 56.15 21.18
N ALA A 3 -16.19 55.46 20.05
CA ALA A 3 -16.08 54.04 19.67
C ALA A 3 -16.25 53.90 18.12
N CYS A 4 -15.83 52.76 17.53
CA CYS A 4 -16.28 52.15 16.26
C CYS A 4 -16.25 52.98 14.94
N ILE A 5 -15.78 52.45 13.80
CA ILE A 5 -16.53 51.81 12.68
C ILE A 5 -15.52 51.67 11.51
N GLN A 6 -15.42 50.64 10.64
CA GLN A 6 -16.05 49.30 10.56
C GLN A 6 -15.24 48.35 9.62
N ARG A 7 -15.32 47.03 9.86
CA ARG A 7 -15.66 45.96 8.88
C ARG A 7 -14.77 45.68 7.64
N ILE A 8 -13.90 44.68 7.76
CA ILE A 8 -13.81 43.56 6.79
C ILE A 8 -13.88 42.24 7.58
N GLU A 9 -14.60 41.26 7.05
CA GLU A 9 -14.96 39.98 7.67
C GLU A 9 -13.78 38.97 7.50
N ARG A 10 -13.26 38.33 8.57
CA ARG A 10 -13.70 37.05 9.18
C ARG A 10 -13.66 35.82 8.20
N PRO A 11 -13.37 34.57 8.66
CA PRO A 11 -12.62 34.16 9.86
C PRO A 11 -11.92 32.76 9.74
N ILE A 12 -10.74 32.60 9.11
CA ILE A 12 -10.15 31.23 8.95
C ILE A 12 -8.80 31.02 9.66
N LEU A 13 -7.98 32.06 9.85
CA LEU A 13 -6.57 31.90 10.30
C LEU A 13 -6.34 31.68 11.81
N ARG A 14 -7.33 31.19 12.57
CA ARG A 14 -7.24 31.02 14.04
C ARG A 14 -7.79 29.71 14.61
N LEU A 15 -8.14 28.73 13.76
CA LEU A 15 -8.70 27.43 14.19
C LEU A 15 -7.78 26.22 13.92
N LEU A 16 -6.59 26.41 13.35
CA LEU A 16 -5.70 25.33 12.88
C LEU A 16 -4.34 25.26 13.61
N LEU A 17 -4.29 25.66 14.89
CA LEU A 17 -3.05 25.58 15.69
C LEU A 17 -3.04 24.64 16.92
N PRO A 18 -4.16 24.10 17.48
CA PRO A 18 -4.07 23.17 18.61
C PRO A 18 -3.99 21.68 18.21
N VAL A 19 -4.27 21.32 16.96
CA VAL A 19 -4.37 19.90 16.54
C VAL A 19 -3.02 19.16 16.56
N ILE A 20 -1.91 19.88 16.42
CA ILE A 20 -0.56 19.28 16.29
C ILE A 20 0.01 18.79 17.64
N LEU A 21 -0.61 19.14 18.78
CA LEU A 21 -0.03 18.86 20.12
C LEU A 21 -0.89 17.97 21.05
N ALA A 22 -1.90 17.28 20.52
CA ALA A 22 -2.83 16.45 21.30
C ALA A 22 -2.87 14.95 20.89
N GLY A 23 -1.90 14.48 20.09
CA GLY A 23 -1.83 13.08 19.62
C GLY A 23 -0.77 12.18 20.28
N ALA A 24 0.10 12.74 21.14
CA ALA A 24 1.30 12.04 21.62
C ALA A 24 1.08 11.12 22.85
N ALA A 25 -0.16 10.84 23.25
CA ALA A 25 -0.47 10.19 24.53
C ALA A 25 -1.67 9.22 24.49
N ALA A 26 -1.88 8.49 23.39
CA ALA A 26 -2.91 7.43 23.33
C ALA A 26 -2.63 6.35 22.27
N CYS A 27 -1.52 5.60 22.40
CA CYS A 27 -1.39 4.26 21.79
C CYS A 27 -0.36 3.37 22.53
N SER A 28 -0.35 3.42 23.87
CA SER A 28 0.23 2.34 24.69
C SER A 28 -0.72 1.13 24.69
N GLY A 29 -1.05 0.66 23.50
CA GLY A 29 -1.86 -0.52 23.23
C GLY A 29 -0.97 -1.61 22.65
N GLN A 30 -0.10 -2.18 23.47
CA GLN A 30 0.65 -3.39 23.13
C GLN A 30 -0.29 -4.62 23.20
N GLY A 31 -1.45 -4.50 22.55
CA GLY A 31 -2.18 -5.67 22.10
C GLY A 31 -1.25 -6.43 21.16
N LYS A 32 -1.25 -7.76 21.29
CA LYS A 32 -0.68 -8.59 20.23
C LYS A 32 -1.51 -8.27 18.98
N GLN A 33 -0.92 -7.52 18.05
CA GLN A 33 -1.46 -7.42 16.70
C GLN A 33 -1.33 -8.84 16.14
N GLU A 34 -2.42 -9.59 16.24
CA GLU A 34 -2.53 -10.94 15.74
C GLU A 34 -2.31 -10.83 14.24
N ARG A 35 -1.11 -11.21 13.79
CA ARG A 35 -0.76 -11.15 12.37
C ARG A 35 -1.78 -12.01 11.66
N VAL A 36 -2.61 -11.38 10.83
CA VAL A 36 -3.50 -12.07 9.92
C VAL A 36 -2.61 -12.86 8.97
N GLU A 37 -2.52 -14.17 9.18
CA GLU A 37 -1.77 -15.03 8.28
C GLU A 37 -2.51 -15.11 6.95
N LEU A 38 -1.80 -14.81 5.86
CA LEU A 38 -2.36 -14.90 4.52
C LEU A 38 -2.70 -16.34 4.18
N ASN A 39 -3.88 -16.56 3.61
CA ASN A 39 -4.21 -17.85 3.04
C ASN A 39 -3.44 -18.10 1.72
N GLU A 40 -3.59 -19.30 1.15
CA GLU A 40 -2.89 -19.66 -0.10
C GLU A 40 -3.25 -18.75 -1.28
N GLN A 41 -4.51 -18.29 -1.37
CA GLN A 41 -4.98 -17.42 -2.46
C GLN A 41 -4.44 -15.99 -2.33
N GLU A 42 -4.34 -15.46 -1.11
CA GLU A 42 -3.75 -14.15 -0.81
C GLU A 42 -2.24 -14.15 -1.02
N THR A 43 -1.57 -15.20 -0.55
CA THR A 43 -0.14 -15.42 -0.79
C THR A 43 0.16 -15.48 -2.29
N ARG A 44 -0.68 -16.20 -3.05
CA ARG A 44 -0.61 -16.28 -4.51
C ARG A 44 -0.83 -14.91 -5.17
N LEU A 45 -1.85 -14.15 -4.74
CA LEU A 45 -2.14 -12.80 -5.23
C LEU A 45 -0.94 -11.85 -5.05
N VAL A 46 -0.30 -11.88 -3.88
CA VAL A 46 0.91 -11.09 -3.57
C VAL A 46 2.04 -11.45 -4.54
N GLN A 47 2.36 -12.75 -4.67
CA GLN A 47 3.44 -13.24 -5.52
C GLN A 47 3.21 -12.92 -7.01
N GLU A 48 1.99 -13.08 -7.50
CA GLU A 48 1.66 -12.80 -8.91
C GLU A 48 1.64 -11.30 -9.21
N THR A 49 1.15 -10.48 -8.29
CA THR A 49 1.20 -9.01 -8.40
C THR A 49 2.66 -8.52 -8.41
N ALA A 50 3.51 -9.07 -7.54
CA ALA A 50 4.95 -8.80 -7.55
C ALA A 50 5.59 -9.23 -8.89
N ARG A 51 5.26 -10.41 -9.44
CA ARG A 51 5.76 -10.85 -10.75
C ARG A 51 5.31 -9.93 -11.90
N LEU A 52 4.07 -9.45 -11.90
CA LEU A 52 3.57 -8.47 -12.88
C LEU A 52 4.33 -7.14 -12.80
N ILE A 53 4.63 -6.65 -11.58
CA ILE A 53 5.44 -5.46 -11.37
C ILE A 53 6.88 -5.71 -11.85
N ARG A 54 7.47 -6.88 -11.57
CA ARG A 54 8.81 -7.26 -12.09
C ARG A 54 8.85 -7.23 -13.62
N VAL A 55 7.87 -7.82 -14.30
CA VAL A 55 7.74 -7.74 -15.77
C VAL A 55 7.75 -6.28 -16.24
N ARG A 56 6.97 -5.41 -15.58
CA ARG A 56 6.89 -3.99 -15.96
C ARG A 56 8.20 -3.23 -15.74
N LEU A 57 8.97 -3.59 -14.71
CA LEU A 57 10.31 -3.03 -14.47
C LEU A 57 11.32 -3.54 -15.51
N GLU A 58 11.34 -4.84 -15.79
CA GLU A 58 12.27 -5.40 -16.78
C GLU A 58 11.97 -4.93 -18.21
N MET A 59 10.70 -4.60 -18.55
CA MET A 59 10.36 -4.02 -19.86
C MET A 59 11.16 -2.76 -20.21
N THR A 60 11.69 -2.02 -19.23
CA THR A 60 12.52 -0.83 -19.46
C THR A 60 14.02 -1.10 -19.40
N ARG A 61 14.43 -2.31 -18.98
CA ARG A 61 15.83 -2.73 -18.80
C ARG A 61 16.25 -3.74 -19.87
N ASP A 62 15.52 -4.84 -19.96
CA ASP A 62 15.70 -5.92 -20.91
C ASP A 62 14.33 -6.44 -21.37
N PRO A 63 13.85 -5.99 -22.55
CA PRO A 63 12.57 -6.44 -23.11
C PRO A 63 12.49 -7.95 -23.39
N ALA A 64 13.62 -8.65 -23.60
CA ALA A 64 13.62 -10.08 -23.86
C ALA A 64 13.41 -10.88 -22.56
N VAL A 65 14.06 -10.46 -21.46
CA VAL A 65 13.77 -10.99 -20.11
C VAL A 65 12.32 -10.70 -19.72
N ALA A 66 11.82 -9.48 -19.99
CA ALA A 66 10.44 -9.13 -19.71
C ALA A 66 9.43 -9.98 -20.51
N ALA A 67 9.73 -10.31 -21.76
CA ALA A 67 8.92 -11.22 -22.58
C ALA A 67 8.91 -12.64 -21.99
N ALA A 68 10.07 -13.22 -21.69
CA ALA A 68 10.14 -14.55 -21.08
C ALA A 68 9.43 -14.63 -19.72
N LEU A 69 9.55 -13.60 -18.88
CA LEU A 69 8.81 -13.49 -17.63
C LEU A 69 7.29 -13.37 -17.87
N ARG A 70 6.86 -12.61 -18.88
CA ARG A 70 5.45 -12.48 -19.25
C ARG A 70 4.87 -13.80 -19.78
N ASP A 71 5.61 -14.53 -20.61
CA ASP A 71 5.16 -15.82 -21.14
C ASP A 71 5.05 -16.89 -20.03
N SER A 72 5.79 -16.71 -18.92
CA SER A 72 5.63 -17.51 -17.68
C SER A 72 4.41 -17.13 -16.81
N LEU A 73 3.72 -16.04 -17.16
CA LEU A 73 2.46 -15.60 -16.56
C LEU A 73 1.33 -15.93 -17.54
N GLY A 74 0.83 -17.17 -17.47
CA GLY A 74 -0.41 -17.57 -18.14
C GLY A 74 -1.64 -16.89 -17.52
N ASP A 75 -2.82 -17.43 -17.82
CA ASP A 75 -4.05 -16.93 -17.21
C ASP A 75 -4.03 -17.16 -15.68
N LEU A 76 -3.93 -16.06 -14.92
CA LEU A 76 -3.74 -16.11 -13.47
C LEU A 76 -5.03 -16.49 -12.73
N TYR A 77 -6.16 -15.87 -13.08
CA TYR A 77 -7.45 -16.11 -12.44
C TYR A 77 -8.56 -16.20 -13.47
N THR A 78 -9.45 -17.16 -13.28
CA THR A 78 -10.80 -17.10 -13.86
C THR A 78 -11.58 -15.92 -13.27
N ASP A 79 -12.61 -15.46 -13.98
CA ASP A 79 -13.44 -14.35 -13.47
C ASP A 79 -14.18 -14.71 -12.18
N GLN A 80 -14.50 -15.98 -11.95
CA GLN A 80 -15.11 -16.45 -10.71
C GLN A 80 -14.14 -16.35 -9.53
N GLU A 81 -12.88 -16.81 -9.69
CA GLU A 81 -11.86 -16.67 -8.65
C GLU A 81 -11.54 -15.20 -8.37
N ARG A 82 -11.41 -14.39 -9.43
CA ARG A 82 -11.19 -12.94 -9.35
C ARG A 82 -12.27 -12.26 -8.52
N GLN A 83 -13.55 -12.56 -8.81
CA GLN A 83 -14.68 -11.99 -8.08
C GLN A 83 -14.68 -12.42 -6.62
N PHE A 84 -14.41 -13.71 -6.34
CA PHE A 84 -14.33 -14.23 -4.97
C PHE A 84 -13.22 -13.56 -4.14
N LEU A 85 -12.01 -13.41 -4.71
CA LEU A 85 -10.89 -12.71 -4.08
C LEU A 85 -11.20 -11.25 -3.79
N ILE A 86 -11.76 -10.52 -4.77
CA ILE A 86 -12.12 -9.11 -4.60
C ILE A 86 -13.21 -8.94 -3.53
N SER A 87 -14.25 -9.78 -3.54
CA SER A 87 -15.30 -9.76 -2.52
C SER A 87 -14.74 -10.06 -1.12
N GLY A 88 -13.93 -11.11 -0.96
CA GLY A 88 -13.33 -11.46 0.33
C GLY A 88 -12.42 -10.38 0.93
N LEU A 89 -11.64 -9.67 0.09
CA LEU A 89 -10.80 -8.55 0.52
C LEU A 89 -11.58 -7.25 0.75
N ALA A 90 -12.73 -7.08 0.11
CA ALA A 90 -13.61 -5.94 0.33
C ALA A 90 -14.49 -6.09 1.59
N GLU A 91 -14.80 -7.32 1.98
CA GLU A 91 -15.59 -7.66 3.17
C GLU A 91 -14.76 -7.58 4.47
N ASP A 92 -13.45 -7.85 4.41
CA ASP A 92 -12.53 -7.79 5.56
C ASP A 92 -11.33 -6.86 5.30
N SER A 93 -11.39 -5.67 5.90
CA SER A 93 -10.34 -4.66 5.76
C SER A 93 -9.00 -5.07 6.38
N ALA A 94 -8.98 -5.92 7.40
CA ALA A 94 -7.74 -6.35 8.05
C ALA A 94 -6.97 -7.34 7.16
N ARG A 95 -7.68 -8.16 6.38
CA ARG A 95 -7.09 -8.99 5.32
C ARG A 95 -6.57 -8.15 4.16
N GLY A 96 -7.33 -7.12 3.75
CA GLY A 96 -6.87 -6.13 2.77
C GLY A 96 -5.56 -5.46 3.18
N GLU A 97 -5.44 -5.04 4.44
CA GLU A 97 -4.20 -4.47 5.01
C GLU A 97 -3.05 -5.48 4.99
N ALA A 98 -3.27 -6.72 5.46
CA ALA A 98 -2.24 -7.77 5.48
C ALA A 98 -1.73 -8.15 4.08
N VAL A 99 -2.59 -8.17 3.05
CA VAL A 99 -2.19 -8.39 1.65
C VAL A 99 -1.34 -7.23 1.13
N MET A 100 -1.68 -5.99 1.48
CA MET A 100 -0.92 -4.82 1.06
C MET A 100 0.45 -4.72 1.74
N ASP A 101 0.55 -5.09 3.02
CA ASP A 101 1.82 -5.17 3.75
C ASP A 101 2.72 -6.27 3.17
N ALA A 102 2.19 -7.47 2.93
CA ALA A 102 2.98 -8.55 2.32
C ALA A 102 3.41 -8.22 0.88
N LEU A 103 2.61 -7.46 0.12
CA LEU A 103 3.00 -6.91 -1.18
C LEU A 103 4.09 -5.84 -1.04
N HIS A 104 4.04 -5.00 -0.01
CA HIS A 104 5.11 -4.04 0.30
C HIS A 104 6.44 -4.75 0.57
N ASP A 105 6.45 -5.72 1.50
CA ASP A 105 7.64 -6.52 1.84
C ASP A 105 8.23 -7.22 0.59
N SER A 106 7.35 -7.79 -0.24
CA SER A 106 7.74 -8.45 -1.51
C SER A 106 8.39 -7.48 -2.51
N LEU A 107 7.91 -6.23 -2.56
CA LEU A 107 8.47 -5.19 -3.42
C LEU A 107 9.76 -4.59 -2.85
N GLU A 108 9.92 -4.51 -1.53
CA GLU A 108 11.18 -4.09 -0.90
C GLU A 108 12.29 -5.13 -1.15
N ALA A 109 12.00 -6.42 -0.98
CA ALA A 109 12.92 -7.50 -1.31
C ALA A 109 13.35 -7.45 -2.79
N MET A 110 12.38 -7.33 -3.70
CA MET A 110 12.65 -7.20 -5.14
C MET A 110 13.44 -5.93 -5.49
N ARG A 111 13.20 -4.82 -4.78
CA ARG A 111 13.99 -3.58 -4.96
C ARG A 111 15.45 -3.81 -4.61
N ALA A 112 15.76 -4.54 -3.55
CA ALA A 112 17.13 -4.87 -3.17
C ALA A 112 17.83 -5.76 -4.23
N GLU A 113 17.11 -6.70 -4.86
CA GLU A 113 17.63 -7.50 -5.98
C GLU A 113 17.88 -6.65 -7.24
N LEU A 114 16.90 -5.84 -7.64
CA LEU A 114 16.91 -5.13 -8.92
C LEU A 114 17.76 -3.85 -8.87
N PHE A 115 17.86 -3.21 -7.71
CA PHE A 115 18.59 -1.95 -7.50
C PHE A 115 19.53 -2.12 -6.30
N PRO A 116 20.54 -3.00 -6.41
CA PRO A 116 21.53 -3.18 -5.35
C PRO A 116 22.21 -1.84 -5.07
N PRO A 117 22.56 -1.53 -3.80
CA PRO A 117 23.23 -0.29 -3.47
C PRO A 117 24.54 -0.20 -4.26
N SER A 118 24.68 0.86 -5.04
CA SER A 118 25.94 1.17 -5.71
C SER A 118 27.03 1.32 -4.65
N SER A 119 28.10 0.54 -4.77
CA SER A 119 29.28 0.68 -3.92
C SER A 119 29.78 2.13 -3.94
N PRO A 120 30.18 2.70 -2.79
CA PRO A 120 30.61 4.09 -2.67
C PRO A 120 31.93 4.38 -3.39
#